data_AF-A0A357JDH7-F1
#
_entry.id   AF-A0A357JDH7-F1
#
_cell.length_a   1.000
_cell.length_b   1.000
_cell.length_c   1.000
_cell.angle_alpha   90.00
_cell.angle_beta   90.00
_cell.angle_gamma   90.00
#
_symmetry.space_group_name_H-M   'P 1'
#
loop_
_entity.id
_entity.type
_entity.pdbx_description
1 polymer ?
#
loop_
_entity_poly.entity_id
_entity_poly.type
_entity_poly.pdbx_seq_one_letter_code
_entity_poly.pdbx_strand_id
1 'polypeptide(L)'
;MNLFIIFKCRILDDESFQWCFDGLPHHSVIAISSNGCLRGNCKSAKETFIKGVFELNRRKSPVAILICGPYIKELGSLKNVHYYKSYSQRLYGRLHNNG
;
A
#
# COMPACT_ATOMS: atom_id res chain seq x y z
N MET A 1 8.72 11.06 -14.84
CA MET A 1 8.10 9.90 -14.16
C MET A 1 7.60 10.41 -12.82
N ASN A 2 6.28 10.61 -12.68
CA ASN A 2 5.74 11.24 -11.47
C ASN A 2 5.42 10.16 -10.43
N LEU A 3 6.13 10.18 -9.31
CA LEU A 3 5.90 9.32 -8.16
C LEU A 3 4.97 10.06 -7.18
N PHE A 4 3.77 9.53 -6.98
CA PHE A 4 2.83 10.06 -5.98
C PHE A 4 2.83 9.17 -4.75
N ILE A 5 3.10 9.77 -3.59
CA ILE A 5 3.13 9.05 -2.31
C ILE A 5 1.79 9.30 -1.62
N ILE A 6 0.95 8.28 -1.55
CA ILE A 6 -0.25 8.30 -0.71
C ILE A 6 0.18 7.94 0.70
N PHE A 7 0.43 8.97 1.49
CA PHE A 7 0.60 8.85 2.92
C PHE A 7 -0.78 8.61 3.53
N LYS A 8 -1.13 7.33 3.71
CA LYS A 8 -2.15 6.89 4.67
C LYS A 8 -3.60 7.29 4.33
N CYS A 9 -4.19 6.66 3.31
CA CYS A 9 -5.65 6.54 3.30
C CYS A 9 -6.01 5.36 4.21
N ARG A 10 -6.57 5.64 5.40
CA ARG A 10 -7.37 4.64 6.11
C ARG A 10 -8.62 4.49 5.26
N ILE A 11 -8.51 3.65 4.24
CA ILE A 11 -9.63 3.28 3.40
C ILE A 11 -10.61 2.60 4.34
N LEU A 12 -11.76 3.22 4.56
CA LEU A 12 -12.78 2.78 5.50
C LEU A 12 -14.00 2.21 4.76
N ASP A 13 -14.36 2.83 3.63
CA ASP A 13 -15.64 2.63 2.94
C ASP A 13 -15.55 3.01 1.44
N ASP A 14 -16.53 2.53 0.66
CA ASP A 14 -16.54 2.68 -0.80
C ASP A 14 -16.71 4.14 -1.26
N GLU A 15 -17.34 4.98 -0.44
CA GLU A 15 -17.52 6.41 -0.71
C GLU A 15 -16.21 7.19 -0.50
N SER A 16 -15.44 6.82 0.52
CA SER A 16 -14.11 7.38 0.78
C SER A 16 -13.10 7.11 -0.33
N PHE A 17 -13.32 6.10 -1.19
CA PHE A 17 -12.48 5.86 -2.36
C PHE A 17 -12.48 7.01 -3.35
N GLN A 18 -13.65 7.63 -3.55
CA GLN A 18 -13.78 8.70 -4.51
C GLN A 18 -12.88 9.86 -4.11
N TRP A 19 -12.95 10.28 -2.84
CA TRP A 19 -12.13 11.37 -2.30
C TRP A 19 -10.64 11.00 -2.18
N CYS A 20 -10.30 9.78 -1.74
CA CYS A 20 -8.89 9.37 -1.60
C CYS A 20 -8.18 9.21 -2.95
N PHE A 21 -8.91 8.90 -4.03
CA PHE A 21 -8.34 8.77 -5.36
C PHE A 21 -8.51 10.00 -6.23
N ASP A 22 -9.31 10.98 -5.79
CA ASP A 22 -9.46 12.23 -6.51
C ASP A 22 -8.13 13.01 -6.47
N GLY A 23 -7.72 13.53 -7.63
CA GLY A 23 -6.41 14.15 -7.80
C GLY A 23 -5.22 13.19 -8.02
N LEU A 24 -5.39 11.87 -7.89
CA LEU A 24 -4.32 10.94 -8.29
C LEU A 24 -4.23 10.84 -9.81
N PRO A 25 -3.03 10.96 -10.39
CA PRO A 25 -2.87 10.82 -11.83
C PRO A 25 -3.01 9.38 -12.29
N HIS A 26 -3.68 9.22 -13.43
CA HIS A 26 -3.77 7.95 -14.13
C HIS A 26 -2.40 7.55 -14.69
N HIS A 27 -2.14 6.25 -14.80
CA HIS A 27 -0.89 5.71 -15.36
C HIS A 27 0.39 6.25 -14.69
N SER A 28 0.30 6.57 -13.40
CA SER A 28 1.43 7.02 -12.59
C SER A 28 2.01 5.89 -11.73
N VAL A 29 3.10 6.18 -11.03
CA VAL A 29 3.61 5.30 -9.97
C VAL A 29 3.04 5.78 -8.64
N ILE A 30 2.37 4.90 -7.92
CA ILE A 30 1.71 5.23 -6.67
C ILE A 30 2.37 4.45 -5.53
N ALA A 31 2.93 5.17 -4.56
CA ALA A 31 3.47 4.56 -3.35
C ALA A 31 2.44 4.59 -2.21
N ILE A 32 2.22 3.44 -1.57
CA ILE A 32 1.26 3.23 -0.49
C ILE A 32 2.03 2.70 0.72
N SER A 33 1.83 3.31 1.89
CA SER A 33 2.40 2.82 3.14
C SER A 33 1.39 1.97 3.89
N SER A 34 1.76 0.73 4.27
CA SER A 34 0.94 -0.12 5.14
C SER A 34 1.30 0.04 6.63
N ASN A 35 2.25 0.92 6.96
CA ASN A 35 2.64 1.23 8.33
C ASN A 35 1.47 1.84 9.11
N GLY A 36 1.00 1.11 10.12
CA GLY A 36 -0.07 1.54 11.03
C GLY A 36 -1.46 0.95 10.76
N CYS A 37 -1.71 0.34 9.59
CA CYS A 37 -2.96 -0.39 9.34
C CYS A 37 -2.93 -1.81 9.90
N LEU A 38 -1.74 -2.42 9.99
CA LEU A 38 -1.54 -3.81 10.40
C LEU A 38 -1.10 -3.96 11.86
N ARG A 39 -1.14 -2.89 12.67
CA ARG A 39 -0.60 -2.87 14.05
C ARG A 39 -1.54 -3.38 15.15
N GLY A 40 -2.65 -4.02 14.78
CA GLY A 40 -3.50 -4.79 15.70
C GLY A 40 -4.13 -5.93 14.93
N ASN A 41 -4.58 -6.98 15.61
CA ASN A 41 -5.28 -8.16 15.05
C ASN A 41 -6.65 -7.82 14.39
N CYS A 42 -6.78 -6.64 13.79
CA CYS A 42 -7.96 -6.18 13.08
C CYS A 42 -7.92 -6.74 11.66
N LYS A 43 -8.43 -7.96 11.51
CA LYS A 43 -8.58 -8.66 10.22
C LYS A 43 -9.30 -7.77 9.18
N SER A 44 -10.27 -6.98 9.64
CA SER A 44 -11.00 -5.98 8.86
C SER A 44 -10.07 -4.92 8.21
N ALA A 45 -9.09 -4.38 8.94
CA ALA A 45 -8.20 -3.36 8.40
C ALA A 45 -7.32 -3.89 7.24
N LYS A 46 -6.90 -5.16 7.32
CA LYS A 46 -6.17 -5.82 6.23
C LYS A 46 -7.06 -6.01 5.01
N GLU A 47 -8.29 -6.48 5.21
CA GLU A 47 -9.25 -6.70 4.14
C GLU A 47 -9.60 -5.40 3.42
N THR A 48 -9.84 -4.31 4.16
CA THR A 48 -10.13 -3.01 3.56
C THR A 48 -8.92 -2.43 2.81
N PHE A 49 -7.71 -2.63 3.32
CA PHE A 49 -6.48 -2.26 2.59
C PHE A 49 -6.38 -3.00 1.26
N ILE A 50 -6.59 -4.33 1.27
CA ILE A 50 -6.54 -5.15 0.06
C ILE A 50 -7.57 -4.67 -0.97
N LYS A 51 -8.83 -4.50 -0.54
CA LYS A 51 -9.90 -3.98 -1.41
C LYS A 51 -9.52 -2.62 -2.00
N GLY A 52 -8.96 -1.73 -1.20
CA GLY A 52 -8.56 -0.41 -1.64
C GLY A 52 -7.43 -0.40 -2.66
N VAL A 53 -6.45 -1.31 -2.55
CA VAL A 53 -5.41 -1.46 -3.57
C VAL A 53 -5.99 -1.98 -4.88
N PHE A 54 -6.94 -2.93 -4.83
CA PHE A 54 -7.63 -3.42 -6.02
C PHE A 54 -8.46 -2.33 -6.71
N GLU A 55 -9.25 -1.56 -5.95
CA GLU A 55 -10.04 -0.45 -6.48
C GLU A 55 -9.15 0.67 -7.05
N LEU A 56 -8.02 0.98 -6.39
CA LEU A 56 -7.03 1.91 -6.91
C LEU A 56 -6.44 1.42 -8.25
N ASN A 57 -6.09 0.13 -8.33
CA ASN A 57 -5.59 -0.46 -9.57
C ASN A 57 -6.64 -0.41 -10.68
N ARG A 58 -7.90 -0.69 -10.35
CA ARG A 58 -9.03 -0.67 -11.29
C ARG A 58 -9.36 0.74 -11.80
N ARG A 59 -9.42 1.74 -10.92
CA ARG A 59 -9.85 3.12 -11.26
C ARG A 59 -8.74 3.97 -11.88
N LYS A 60 -7.49 3.81 -11.43
CA LYS A 60 -6.37 4.67 -11.84
C LYS A 60 -5.38 4.01 -12.80
N SER A 61 -5.45 2.68 -12.94
CA SER A 61 -4.55 1.90 -13.79
C SER A 61 -3.07 2.34 -13.68
N PRO A 62 -2.52 2.38 -12.45
CA PRO A 62 -1.15 2.82 -12.23
C PRO A 62 -0.15 1.89 -12.91
N VAL A 63 0.94 2.46 -13.40
CA VAL A 63 2.04 1.71 -14.03
C VAL A 63 2.72 0.80 -13.00
N ALA A 64 2.89 1.31 -11.77
CA ALA A 64 3.42 0.53 -10.66
C ALA A 64 2.84 1.02 -9.32
N ILE A 65 2.63 0.08 -8.40
CA ILE A 65 2.21 0.34 -7.03
C ILE A 65 3.35 -0.08 -6.09
N LEU A 66 3.88 0.86 -5.32
CA LEU A 66 4.97 0.60 -4.36
C LEU A 66 4.39 0.48 -2.95
N ILE A 67 4.40 -0.70 -2.36
CA ILE A 67 3.90 -0.92 -1.00
C ILE A 67 5.06 -0.90 -0.01
N CYS A 68 5.07 0.07 0.90
CA CYS A 68 6.05 0.16 1.98
C CYS A 68 5.50 -0.51 3.25
N GLY A 69 6.01 -1.70 3.58
CA GLY A 69 5.65 -2.46 4.77
C GLY A 69 5.70 -3.98 4.57
N PRO A 70 5.05 -4.77 5.45
CA PRO A 70 5.07 -6.22 5.35
C PRO A 70 4.38 -6.72 4.07
N TYR A 71 4.85 -7.88 3.61
CA TYR A 71 4.30 -8.56 2.45
C TYR A 71 2.87 -9.04 2.70
N ILE A 72 1.96 -8.79 1.75
CA ILE A 72 0.57 -9.20 1.80
C ILE A 72 0.33 -10.18 0.64
N LYS A 73 0.10 -11.45 0.96
CA LYS A 73 -0.02 -12.54 -0.02
C LYS A 73 -1.14 -12.29 -1.04
N GLU A 74 -2.24 -11.71 -0.61
CA GLU A 74 -3.44 -11.46 -1.40
C GLU A 74 -3.21 -10.48 -2.56
N LEU A 75 -2.28 -9.55 -2.40
CA LEU A 75 -1.91 -8.57 -3.44
C LEU A 75 -0.87 -9.12 -4.43
N GLY A 76 -0.36 -10.33 -4.21
CA GLY A 76 0.58 -10.99 -5.14
C GLY A 76 -0.06 -11.35 -6.49
N SER A 77 -1.39 -11.28 -6.61
CA SER A 77 -2.10 -11.43 -7.88
C SER A 77 -1.90 -10.23 -8.83
N LEU A 78 -1.50 -9.07 -8.29
CA LEU A 78 -1.23 -7.86 -9.06
C LEU A 78 0.25 -7.83 -9.49
N LYS A 79 0.51 -7.95 -10.80
CA LYS A 79 1.88 -7.99 -11.36
C LYS A 79 2.64 -6.66 -11.24
N ASN A 80 1.94 -5.55 -11.07
CA ASN A 80 2.48 -4.19 -10.97
C ASN A 80 2.70 -3.73 -9.51
N VAL A 81 2.59 -4.63 -8.53
CA VAL A 81 2.83 -4.32 -7.11
C VAL A 81 4.26 -4.72 -6.72
N HIS A 82 5.01 -3.76 -6.21
CA HIS A 82 6.35 -3.99 -5.66
C HIS A 82 6.37 -3.66 -4.18
N TYR A 83 7.06 -4.49 -3.40
CA TYR A 83 7.19 -4.31 -1.96
C TYR A 83 8.53 -3.69 -1.59
N TYR A 84 8.49 -2.74 -0.66
CA TYR A 84 9.65 -2.13 -0.06
C TYR A 84 9.59 -2.27 1.45
N LYS A 85 10.70 -2.73 2.06
CA LYS A 85 10.78 -2.91 3.52
C LYS A 85 10.65 -1.56 4.21
N SER A 86 9.81 -1.48 5.25
CA SER A 86 9.70 -0.26 6.06
C SER A 86 11.00 0.02 6.83
N TYR A 87 11.19 1.26 7.27
CA TYR A 87 12.38 1.65 8.04
C TYR A 87 12.58 0.75 9.27
N SER A 88 11.52 0.48 10.03
CA SER A 88 11.57 -0.40 11.21
C SER A 88 11.99 -1.82 10.87
N GLN A 89 11.55 -2.38 9.73
CA GLN A 89 11.96 -3.71 9.27
C GLN A 89 13.43 -3.73 8.84
N ARG A 90 13.90 -2.67 8.17
CA ARG A 90 15.33 -2.54 7.82
C ARG A 90 16.20 -2.38 9.07
N LEU A 91 15.75 -1.61 10.05
CA LEU A 91 16.43 -1.44 11.34
C LEU A 91 16.48 -2.76 12.11
N TYR A 92 15.37 -3.49 12.21
CA TYR A 92 15.33 -4.81 12.84
C TYR A 92 16.32 -5.79 12.17
N GLY A 93 16.34 -5.83 10.84
CA GLY A 93 17.30 -6.66 10.10
C GLY A 93 18.76 -6.27 10.35
N ARG A 94 19.07 -4.98 10.50
CA ARG A 94 20.42 -4.51 10.88
C ARG A 94 20.79 -4.89 12.31
N LEU A 95 19.85 -4.89 13.24
CA LEU A 95 20.09 -5.25 14.63
C LEU A 95 20.30 -6.76 14.82
N HIS A 96 19.67 -7.61 13.99
CA HIS A 96 19.72 -9.07 14.14
C HIS A 96 20.70 -9.79 13.18
N ASN A 97 21.16 -9.13 12.11
CA ASN A 97 22.18 -9.69 11.19
C ASN A 97 23.63 -9.27 11.53
N ASN A 98 23.86 -8.57 12.64
CA ASN A 98 25.20 -8.20 13.12
C ASN A 98 25.67 -9.13 14.26
N GLY A 99 25.27 -10.41 14.23
CA GLY A 99 25.74 -11.46 15.14
C GLY A 99 26.58 -12.48 14.39
#